data_AF-A0A928GWK1-F1
#
_entry.id   AF-A0A928GWK1-F1
#
_cell.length_a   1.000
_cell.length_b   1.000
_cell.length_c   1.000
_cell.angle_alpha   90.00
_cell.angle_beta   90.00
_cell.angle_gamma   90.00
#
_symmetry.space_group_name_H-M   'P 1'
#
loop_
_entity.id
_entity.type
_entity.pdbx_description
1 polymer ?
#
loop_
_entity_poly.entity_id
_entity_poly.type
_entity_poly.pdbx_seq_one_letter_code
_entity_poly.pdbx_strand_id
1 'polypeptide(L)'
;MLRAETPENKNQDPMLAGLTAAGFPVSYAELLAKLQKQYPQWQFKVLDISKLKSQYTWDHVIYMETDKSPRRSLISGSSKYAFYFHPDDETIYDAGCRRASRAAVEYFMDPRNFLNERDIFQFLDLTASARIDERAVAAALRGTFMAKGKLENGSSYAEYLTEVGKKLNVNAVFLASRVRQEQGLQGTPLISGTCGSLLSKYYQENTQTEGRFTVLAPKEGFTVEDLEKLNGLYNFFNIDAAGYGRFNIYLRGMREAQRGTPEMAVDWGAPQWDKRWKALYGGAVKIAAIYIGNYQNTIYLQKWNVDPRSRTAKGYSRNFWGQYMQNIGAALSEGRNMQSSFAKLNMLELPFVFLIPIYKDMPASAAADPADGKCSYYRSHSYKKSAAK
;
A
#
# COMPACT_ATOMS: atom_id res chain seq x y z
N MET A 1 23.12 -32.34 54.07
CA MET A 1 21.83 -31.96 53.47
C MET A 1 22.07 -30.81 52.51
N LEU A 2 22.16 -31.10 51.21
CA LEU A 2 22.13 -30.09 50.16
C LEU A 2 20.73 -29.47 50.17
N ARG A 3 20.61 -28.21 50.59
CA ARG A 3 19.39 -27.44 50.39
C ARG A 3 19.29 -27.11 48.91
N ALA A 4 18.25 -27.62 48.27
CA ALA A 4 17.87 -27.30 46.91
C ALA A 4 17.64 -25.79 46.79
N GLU A 5 18.35 -25.16 45.86
CA GLU A 5 18.02 -23.83 45.37
C GLU A 5 16.70 -23.93 44.60
N THR A 6 15.69 -23.19 45.05
CA THR A 6 14.44 -22.95 44.33
C THR A 6 14.72 -22.14 43.06
N PRO A 7 14.18 -22.51 41.89
CA PRO A 7 14.36 -21.73 40.66
C PRO A 7 13.34 -20.60 40.62
N GLU A 8 13.61 -19.50 41.33
CA GLU A 8 12.88 -18.25 41.14
C GLU A 8 13.80 -17.15 40.61
N ASN A 9 13.24 -16.39 39.67
CA ASN A 9 13.77 -15.19 39.03
C ASN A 9 14.63 -15.39 37.77
N LYS A 10 14.06 -16.01 36.73
CA LYS A 10 14.42 -15.64 35.34
C LYS A 10 13.82 -14.25 35.08
N ASN A 11 14.67 -13.23 35.01
CA ASN A 11 14.34 -11.89 34.52
C ASN A 11 13.31 -11.98 33.37
N GLN A 12 12.06 -11.57 33.63
CA GLN A 12 11.12 -11.30 32.55
C GLN A 12 11.73 -10.16 31.72
N ASP A 13 11.92 -10.38 30.43
CA ASP A 13 12.46 -9.36 29.51
C ASP A 13 11.61 -8.08 29.66
N PRO A 14 12.19 -6.95 30.13
CA PRO A 14 11.43 -5.74 30.39
C PRO A 14 10.76 -5.19 29.12
N MET A 15 11.31 -5.47 27.93
CA MET A 15 10.66 -5.12 26.66
C MET A 15 9.39 -5.94 26.43
N LEU A 16 9.46 -7.25 26.68
CA LEU A 16 8.30 -8.15 26.59
C LEU A 16 7.19 -7.71 27.56
N ALA A 17 7.55 -7.47 28.82
CA ALA A 17 6.60 -7.01 29.85
C ALA A 17 5.96 -5.66 29.46
N GLY A 18 6.75 -4.71 28.96
CA GLY A 18 6.24 -3.43 28.48
C GLY A 18 5.27 -3.56 27.30
N LEU A 19 5.56 -4.43 26.33
CA LEU A 19 4.70 -4.68 25.18
C LEU A 19 3.40 -5.39 25.57
N THR A 20 3.44 -6.38 26.47
CA THR A 20 2.24 -7.02 26.99
C THR A 20 1.38 -6.04 27.80
N ALA A 21 1.99 -5.19 28.63
CA ALA A 21 1.29 -4.13 29.34
C ALA A 21 0.65 -3.09 28.39
N ALA A 22 1.26 -2.86 27.23
CA ALA A 22 0.70 -2.02 26.17
C ALA A 22 -0.49 -2.67 25.41
N GLY A 23 -0.84 -3.92 25.73
CA GLY A 23 -2.00 -4.63 25.18
C GLY A 23 -1.67 -5.63 24.06
N PHE A 24 -0.39 -5.92 23.81
CA PHE A 24 -0.02 -6.95 22.83
C PHE A 24 -0.17 -8.36 23.41
N PRO A 25 -0.82 -9.31 22.69
CA PRO A 25 -0.74 -10.72 23.05
C PRO A 25 0.72 -11.20 23.06
N VAL A 26 1.05 -12.19 23.91
CA VAL A 26 2.42 -12.70 24.06
C VAL A 26 3.03 -13.13 22.71
N SER A 27 2.24 -13.78 21.85
CA SER A 27 2.68 -14.19 20.50
C SER A 27 3.10 -13.04 19.57
N TYR A 28 2.62 -11.82 19.83
CA TYR A 28 3.07 -10.61 19.17
C TYR A 28 4.27 -9.99 19.90
N ALA A 29 4.14 -9.86 21.22
CA ALA A 29 5.10 -9.17 22.07
C ALA A 29 6.51 -9.80 21.98
N GLU A 30 6.62 -11.13 21.86
CA GLU A 30 7.91 -11.82 21.66
C GLU A 30 8.60 -11.46 20.34
N LEU A 31 7.84 -11.22 19.27
CA LEU A 31 8.39 -10.82 17.97
C LEU A 31 8.77 -9.34 17.97
N LEU A 32 7.92 -8.50 18.55
CA LEU A 32 8.15 -7.06 18.67
C LEU A 32 9.33 -6.74 19.60
N ALA A 33 9.51 -7.47 20.70
CA ALA A 33 10.65 -7.28 21.61
C ALA A 33 11.99 -7.50 20.89
N LYS A 34 12.08 -8.48 19.98
CA LYS A 34 13.27 -8.70 19.15
C LYS A 34 13.57 -7.50 18.26
N LEU A 35 12.54 -6.92 17.65
CA LEU A 35 12.68 -5.73 16.82
C LEU A 35 13.02 -4.49 17.64
N GLN A 36 12.40 -4.32 18.81
CA GLN A 36 12.70 -3.20 19.71
C GLN A 36 14.14 -3.23 20.23
N LYS A 37 14.66 -4.44 20.49
CA LYS A 37 16.06 -4.63 20.87
C LYS A 37 17.03 -4.24 19.74
N GLN A 38 16.67 -4.55 18.50
CA GLN A 38 17.49 -4.21 17.34
C GLN A 38 17.36 -2.73 16.94
N TYR A 39 16.17 -2.15 17.10
CA TYR A 39 15.84 -0.78 16.73
C TYR A 39 15.14 -0.06 17.90
N PRO A 40 15.89 0.45 18.89
CA PRO A 40 15.33 1.01 20.12
C PRO A 40 14.43 2.24 19.92
N GLN A 41 14.54 2.92 18.78
CA GLN A 41 13.73 4.09 18.44
C GLN A 41 12.37 3.72 17.83
N TRP A 42 12.16 2.45 17.46
CA TRP A 42 10.88 2.00 16.89
C TRP A 42 9.81 1.92 17.97
N GLN A 43 8.62 2.39 17.64
CA GLN A 43 7.46 2.39 18.50
C GLN A 43 6.37 1.50 17.91
N PHE A 44 5.77 0.66 18.75
CA PHE A 44 4.67 -0.23 18.37
C PHE A 44 3.40 0.20 19.10
N LYS A 45 2.33 0.45 18.35
CA LYS A 45 1.03 0.83 18.89
C LYS A 45 0.01 -0.25 18.55
N VAL A 46 -0.74 -0.68 19.56
CA VAL A 46 -1.86 -1.60 19.37
C VAL A 46 -2.96 -0.90 18.58
N LEU A 47 -3.42 -1.56 17.52
CA LEU A 47 -4.66 -1.24 16.83
C LEU A 47 -5.66 -2.37 17.07
N ASP A 48 -6.49 -2.22 18.09
CA ASP A 48 -7.54 -3.20 18.40
C ASP A 48 -8.71 -3.06 17.42
N ILE A 49 -8.83 -4.03 16.52
CA ILE A 49 -9.82 -4.07 15.45
C ILE A 49 -11.24 -4.27 15.99
N SER A 50 -11.37 -4.97 17.12
CA SER A 50 -12.65 -5.29 17.73
C SER A 50 -13.12 -4.23 18.73
N LYS A 51 -12.24 -3.28 19.11
CA LYS A 51 -12.50 -2.27 20.16
C LYS A 51 -13.81 -1.51 20.01
N LEU A 52 -14.12 -1.02 18.81
CA LEU A 52 -15.34 -0.26 18.55
C LEU A 52 -16.48 -1.12 17.98
N LYS A 53 -16.18 -2.38 17.63
CA LYS A 53 -17.09 -3.32 16.97
C LYS A 53 -16.75 -4.73 17.39
N SER A 54 -17.38 -5.19 18.48
CA SER A 54 -17.12 -6.51 19.07
C SER A 54 -17.36 -7.68 18.11
N GLN A 55 -18.18 -7.48 17.07
CA GLN A 55 -18.42 -8.44 15.99
C GLN A 55 -17.23 -8.64 15.05
N TYR A 56 -16.22 -7.76 15.05
CA TYR A 56 -15.03 -7.88 14.19
C TYR A 56 -14.01 -8.83 14.83
N THR A 57 -14.42 -10.06 15.06
CA THR A 57 -13.54 -11.18 15.45
C THR A 57 -12.69 -11.63 14.25
N TRP A 58 -11.65 -12.42 14.51
CA TRP A 58 -10.81 -13.01 13.47
C TRP A 58 -11.66 -13.73 12.40
N ASP A 59 -12.55 -14.62 12.80
CA ASP A 59 -13.40 -15.36 11.87
C ASP A 59 -14.32 -14.45 11.05
N HIS A 60 -14.84 -13.38 11.66
CA HIS A 60 -15.68 -12.42 10.94
C HIS A 60 -14.88 -11.67 9.88
N VAL A 61 -13.69 -11.16 10.22
CA VAL A 61 -12.88 -10.41 9.24
C VAL A 61 -12.42 -11.32 8.09
N ILE A 62 -12.08 -12.58 8.38
CA ILE A 62 -11.73 -13.55 7.34
C ILE A 62 -12.93 -13.83 6.45
N TYR A 63 -14.12 -14.13 7.01
CA TYR A 63 -15.35 -14.33 6.24
C TYR A 63 -15.65 -13.13 5.32
N MET A 64 -15.45 -11.91 5.84
CA MET A 64 -15.59 -10.71 5.04
C MET A 64 -14.57 -10.72 3.89
N GLU A 65 -13.30 -10.98 4.14
CA GLU A 65 -12.28 -10.99 3.08
C GLU A 65 -12.36 -12.17 2.10
N THR A 66 -13.11 -13.24 2.41
CA THR A 66 -13.21 -14.47 1.60
C THR A 66 -14.59 -14.69 1.00
N ASP A 67 -15.58 -15.04 1.82
CA ASP A 67 -16.85 -15.64 1.41
C ASP A 67 -17.89 -14.59 1.07
N LYS A 68 -17.79 -13.41 1.67
CA LYS A 68 -18.73 -12.31 1.41
C LYS A 68 -18.61 -11.77 -0.03
N SER A 69 -17.44 -11.88 -0.65
CA SER A 69 -17.24 -11.47 -2.04
C SER A 69 -16.03 -12.18 -2.66
N PRO A 70 -16.21 -12.92 -3.78
CA PRO A 70 -15.11 -13.63 -4.43
C PRO A 70 -14.09 -12.68 -5.09
N ARG A 71 -14.41 -11.38 -5.21
CA ARG A 71 -13.57 -10.36 -5.85
C ARG A 71 -12.75 -9.51 -4.87
N ARG A 72 -12.89 -9.72 -3.56
CA ARG A 72 -12.26 -8.87 -2.54
C ARG A 72 -10.78 -9.18 -2.35
N SER A 73 -10.47 -10.48 -2.25
CA SER A 73 -9.13 -10.98 -2.04
C SER A 73 -8.69 -11.81 -3.24
N LEU A 74 -7.83 -11.20 -4.04
CA LEU A 74 -7.29 -11.78 -5.26
C LEU A 74 -5.79 -12.00 -5.11
N ILE A 75 -5.24 -12.83 -6.00
CA ILE A 75 -3.81 -13.03 -6.16
C ILE A 75 -3.50 -13.22 -7.66
N SER A 76 -2.30 -12.88 -8.10
CA SER A 76 -1.90 -13.03 -9.52
C SER A 76 -2.15 -14.46 -10.00
N GLY A 77 -2.81 -14.62 -11.16
CA GLY A 77 -3.14 -15.94 -11.74
C GLY A 77 -1.95 -16.73 -12.30
N SER A 78 -0.73 -16.20 -12.22
CA SER A 78 0.49 -16.95 -12.56
C SER A 78 0.63 -18.21 -11.69
N SER A 79 0.97 -19.34 -12.31
CA SER A 79 1.20 -20.63 -11.64
C SER A 79 2.23 -20.58 -10.49
N LYS A 80 3.11 -19.57 -10.46
CA LYS A 80 4.02 -19.31 -9.34
C LYS A 80 3.32 -19.08 -8.00
N TYR A 81 2.04 -18.69 -8.04
CA TYR A 81 1.21 -18.41 -6.86
C TYR A 81 0.10 -19.45 -6.66
N ALA A 82 0.18 -20.61 -7.32
CA ALA A 82 -0.88 -21.62 -7.30
C ALA A 82 -1.24 -22.13 -5.90
N PHE A 83 -0.27 -22.14 -4.97
CA PHE A 83 -0.48 -22.49 -3.56
C PHE A 83 -1.53 -21.62 -2.85
N TYR A 84 -1.77 -20.41 -3.36
CA TYR A 84 -2.68 -19.44 -2.76
C TYR A 84 -4.04 -19.38 -3.44
N PHE A 85 -4.27 -20.16 -4.50
CA PHE A 85 -5.54 -20.13 -5.24
C PHE A 85 -6.65 -20.78 -4.42
N HIS A 86 -7.86 -20.22 -4.56
CA HIS A 86 -9.06 -20.91 -4.10
C HIS A 86 -9.20 -22.23 -4.87
N PRO A 87 -9.38 -23.39 -4.18
CA PRO A 87 -9.33 -24.70 -4.82
C PRO A 87 -10.43 -24.89 -5.86
N ASP A 88 -11.63 -24.37 -5.58
CA ASP A 88 -12.82 -24.60 -6.41
C ASP A 88 -13.22 -23.39 -7.27
N ASP A 89 -12.36 -22.35 -7.37
CA ASP A 89 -12.64 -21.17 -8.20
C ASP A 89 -11.52 -20.96 -9.24
N GLU A 90 -11.84 -21.30 -10.49
CA GLU A 90 -10.96 -21.12 -11.66
C GLU A 90 -11.19 -19.79 -12.39
N THR A 91 -12.12 -18.97 -11.90
CA THR A 91 -12.45 -17.68 -12.53
C THR A 91 -11.23 -16.76 -12.54
N ILE A 92 -10.99 -16.17 -13.70
CA ILE A 92 -10.01 -15.09 -13.86
C ILE A 92 -10.71 -13.75 -13.69
N TYR A 93 -10.27 -12.99 -12.69
CA TYR A 93 -10.76 -11.68 -12.33
C TYR A 93 -9.80 -10.58 -12.77
N ASP A 94 -10.35 -9.42 -13.13
CA ASP A 94 -9.62 -8.19 -13.41
C ASP A 94 -8.37 -8.40 -14.29
N ALA A 95 -7.19 -7.94 -13.86
CA ALA A 95 -5.94 -8.03 -14.59
C ALA A 95 -5.28 -9.43 -14.56
N GLY A 96 -6.07 -10.49 -14.78
CA GLY A 96 -5.56 -11.86 -14.82
C GLY A 96 -5.33 -12.48 -13.43
N CYS A 97 -6.04 -12.01 -12.40
CA CYS A 97 -5.93 -12.51 -11.04
C CYS A 97 -6.91 -13.66 -10.77
N ARG A 98 -6.63 -14.50 -9.79
CA ARG A 98 -7.53 -15.54 -9.28
C ARG A 98 -7.96 -15.21 -7.86
N ARG A 99 -9.11 -15.75 -7.45
CA ARG A 99 -9.57 -15.70 -6.06
C ARG A 99 -8.56 -16.40 -5.15
N ALA A 100 -8.26 -15.77 -4.02
CA ALA A 100 -7.41 -16.36 -3.00
C ALA A 100 -8.15 -17.41 -2.15
N SER A 101 -7.47 -18.45 -1.69
CA SER A 101 -8.02 -19.38 -0.70
C SER A 101 -8.18 -18.71 0.66
N ARG A 102 -9.05 -19.27 1.52
CA ARG A 102 -9.18 -18.81 2.91
C ARG A 102 -7.84 -18.86 3.66
N ALA A 103 -7.09 -19.96 3.53
CA ALA A 103 -5.78 -20.11 4.16
C ALA A 103 -4.77 -19.05 3.68
N ALA A 104 -4.83 -18.66 2.40
CA ALA A 104 -4.00 -17.56 1.90
C ALA A 104 -4.38 -16.23 2.56
N VAL A 105 -5.68 -15.91 2.63
CA VAL A 105 -6.16 -14.68 3.28
C VAL A 105 -5.75 -14.66 4.76
N GLU A 106 -5.94 -15.77 5.50
CA GLU A 106 -5.49 -15.91 6.89
C GLU A 106 -3.99 -15.66 7.03
N TYR A 107 -3.15 -16.25 6.17
CA TYR A 107 -1.70 -16.03 6.18
C TYR A 107 -1.31 -14.56 5.97
N PHE A 108 -1.88 -13.89 4.97
CA PHE A 108 -1.55 -12.49 4.64
C PHE A 108 -2.17 -11.47 5.59
N MET A 109 -3.28 -11.82 6.26
CA MET A 109 -3.89 -10.95 7.28
C MET A 109 -3.23 -11.08 8.63
N ASP A 110 -2.67 -12.24 8.99
CA ASP A 110 -2.10 -12.47 10.32
C ASP A 110 -0.80 -11.67 10.52
N PRO A 111 -0.79 -10.63 11.37
CA PRO A 111 0.38 -9.77 11.50
C PRO A 111 1.61 -10.50 12.03
N ARG A 112 1.42 -11.57 12.82
CA ARG A 112 2.51 -12.35 13.42
C ARG A 112 3.43 -12.96 12.38
N ASN A 113 2.94 -13.22 11.17
CA ASN A 113 3.75 -13.70 10.05
C ASN A 113 4.76 -12.67 9.53
N PHE A 114 4.57 -11.39 9.87
CA PHE A 114 5.29 -10.28 9.26
C PHE A 114 5.95 -9.33 10.27
N LEU A 115 5.96 -9.67 11.56
CA LEU A 115 6.69 -8.92 12.60
C LEU A 115 8.19 -9.25 12.55
N ASN A 116 8.84 -8.86 11.47
CA ASN A 116 10.30 -8.92 11.27
C ASN A 116 10.79 -7.62 10.59
N GLU A 117 12.10 -7.36 10.62
CA GLU A 117 12.70 -6.09 10.15
C GLU A 117 12.24 -5.68 8.75
N ARG A 118 12.08 -6.67 7.87
CA ARG A 118 11.76 -6.43 6.46
C ARG A 118 10.26 -6.25 6.22
N ASP A 119 9.43 -7.08 6.85
CA ASP A 119 8.02 -7.22 6.50
C ASP A 119 7.09 -6.36 7.37
N ILE A 120 7.60 -5.79 8.46
CA ILE A 120 6.82 -4.95 9.39
C ILE A 120 6.40 -3.59 8.79
N PHE A 121 7.07 -3.13 7.72
CA PHE A 121 6.80 -1.83 7.10
C PHE A 121 5.43 -1.71 6.43
N GLN A 122 4.71 -2.82 6.24
CA GLN A 122 3.29 -2.75 5.87
C GLN A 122 2.42 -2.13 6.98
N PHE A 123 2.89 -2.15 8.22
CA PHE A 123 2.23 -1.59 9.40
C PHE A 123 2.75 -0.20 9.78
N LEU A 124 3.68 0.38 9.00
CA LEU A 124 4.21 1.71 9.27
C LEU A 124 3.10 2.76 9.22
N ASP A 125 3.02 3.61 10.25
CA ASP A 125 2.11 4.75 10.30
C ASP A 125 2.55 5.82 9.27
N LEU A 126 1.74 5.98 8.25
CA LEU A 126 1.95 6.89 7.14
C LEU A 126 1.59 8.34 7.47
N THR A 127 0.94 8.61 8.62
CA THR A 127 0.68 9.98 9.12
C THR A 127 1.89 10.58 9.84
N ALA A 128 2.77 9.74 10.37
CA ALA A 128 3.94 10.19 11.08
C ALA A 128 5.02 10.60 10.06
N SER A 129 5.02 11.89 9.69
CA SER A 129 6.18 12.48 9.03
C SER A 129 7.31 12.66 10.06
N ALA A 130 7.85 11.54 10.57
CA ALA A 130 9.21 11.54 11.12
C ALA A 130 10.09 12.30 10.11
N ARG A 131 11.08 13.07 10.56
CA ARG A 131 11.91 13.91 9.68
C ARG A 131 12.48 13.08 8.52
N ILE A 132 11.78 13.06 7.40
CA ILE A 132 12.18 12.31 6.21
C ILE A 132 13.18 13.20 5.49
N ASP A 133 14.41 12.72 5.42
CA ASP A 133 15.45 13.31 4.61
C ASP A 133 15.08 13.13 3.12
N GLU A 134 15.29 14.16 2.31
CA GLU A 134 15.12 14.10 0.86
C GLU A 134 15.90 12.93 0.25
N ARG A 135 17.06 12.57 0.80
CA ARG A 135 17.86 11.41 0.37
C ARG A 135 17.05 10.12 0.40
N ALA A 136 16.18 9.94 1.40
CA ALA A 136 15.29 8.78 1.50
C ALA A 136 14.28 8.73 0.36
N VAL A 137 13.72 9.89 0.01
CA VAL A 137 12.79 10.03 -1.11
C VAL A 137 13.52 9.79 -2.43
N ALA A 138 14.71 10.34 -2.61
CA ALA A 138 15.55 10.11 -3.79
C ALA A 138 15.90 8.63 -3.97
N ALA A 139 16.20 7.90 -2.88
CA ALA A 139 16.47 6.47 -2.95
C ALA A 139 15.25 5.62 -3.36
N ALA A 140 14.04 6.02 -2.95
CA ALA A 140 12.81 5.39 -3.40
C ALA A 140 12.60 5.60 -4.92
N LEU A 141 12.94 6.79 -5.43
CA LEU A 141 12.81 7.12 -6.85
C LEU A 141 13.95 6.58 -7.73
N ARG A 142 15.07 6.13 -7.15
CA ARG A 142 16.26 5.69 -7.89
C ARG A 142 15.95 4.66 -8.99
N GLY A 143 16.48 4.91 -10.19
CA GLY A 143 16.27 4.05 -11.37
C GLY A 143 14.96 4.30 -12.12
N THR A 144 14.15 5.27 -11.68
CA THR A 144 13.04 5.81 -12.47
C THR A 144 13.47 7.07 -13.23
N PHE A 145 12.66 7.51 -14.19
CA PHE A 145 12.80 8.81 -14.84
C PHE A 145 12.81 9.99 -13.83
N MET A 146 12.12 9.85 -12.68
CA MET A 146 12.03 10.89 -11.65
C MET A 146 13.34 11.13 -10.92
N ALA A 147 14.23 10.13 -10.85
CA ALA A 147 15.49 10.25 -10.10
C ALA A 147 16.43 11.34 -10.62
N LYS A 148 16.32 11.68 -11.91
CA LYS A 148 17.11 12.73 -12.57
C LYS A 148 16.23 13.84 -13.15
N GLY A 149 14.91 13.71 -13.02
CA GLY A 149 13.95 14.65 -13.59
C GLY A 149 13.82 15.91 -12.75
N LYS A 150 13.51 17.01 -13.43
CA LYS A 150 13.08 18.26 -12.81
C LYS A 150 11.61 18.55 -13.16
N LEU A 151 10.92 19.14 -12.20
CA LEU A 151 9.56 19.63 -12.34
C LEU A 151 9.57 21.04 -12.94
N GLU A 152 8.41 21.50 -13.42
CA GLU A 152 8.28 22.82 -14.05
C GLU A 152 8.63 23.98 -13.09
N ASN A 153 8.57 23.76 -11.78
CA ASN A 153 8.95 24.72 -10.75
C ASN A 153 10.45 24.68 -10.38
N GLY A 154 11.27 23.89 -11.08
CA GLY A 154 12.72 23.78 -10.83
C GLY A 154 13.14 22.78 -9.76
N SER A 155 12.21 22.29 -8.94
CA SER A 155 12.49 21.26 -7.93
C SER A 155 12.77 19.91 -8.56
N SER A 156 13.60 19.10 -7.89
CA SER A 156 13.64 17.67 -8.15
C SER A 156 12.33 17.02 -7.67
N TYR A 157 12.02 15.82 -8.17
CA TYR A 157 10.88 15.06 -7.66
C TYR A 157 11.03 14.70 -6.18
N ALA A 158 12.26 14.45 -5.73
CA ALA A 158 12.54 14.09 -4.34
C ALA A 158 12.35 15.29 -3.40
N GLU A 159 12.88 16.46 -3.77
CA GLU A 159 12.68 17.74 -3.06
C GLU A 159 11.17 18.00 -2.92
N TYR A 160 10.46 17.98 -4.03
CA TYR A 160 9.05 18.35 -4.06
C TYR A 160 8.16 17.36 -3.29
N LEU A 161 8.37 16.05 -3.44
CA LEU A 161 7.61 15.06 -2.66
C LEU A 161 7.91 15.13 -1.16
N THR A 162 9.13 15.52 -0.79
CA THR A 162 9.49 15.78 0.61
C THR A 162 8.67 16.95 1.17
N GLU A 163 8.54 18.05 0.41
CA GLU A 163 7.72 19.20 0.80
C GLU A 163 6.23 18.86 0.87
N VAL A 164 5.70 18.14 -0.12
CA VAL A 164 4.31 17.67 -0.15
C VAL A 164 4.01 16.82 1.08
N GLY A 165 4.89 15.85 1.39
CA GLY A 165 4.73 15.00 2.56
C GLY A 165 4.67 15.79 3.88
N LYS A 166 5.54 16.79 4.03
CA LYS A 166 5.50 17.71 5.19
C LYS A 166 4.18 18.49 5.27
N LYS A 167 3.76 19.11 4.15
CA LYS A 167 2.52 19.91 4.10
C LYS A 167 1.27 19.10 4.44
N LEU A 168 1.20 17.86 3.94
CA LEU A 168 0.03 17.00 4.10
C LEU A 168 0.08 16.10 5.34
N ASN A 169 1.17 16.17 6.11
CA ASN A 169 1.48 15.22 7.17
C ASN A 169 1.37 13.76 6.71
N VAL A 170 2.04 13.46 5.59
CA VAL A 170 2.13 12.13 4.98
C VAL A 170 3.60 11.75 4.80
N ASN A 171 3.92 10.49 5.04
CA ASN A 171 5.27 9.97 4.82
C ASN A 171 5.70 10.15 3.34
N ALA A 172 6.75 10.95 3.10
CA ALA A 172 7.19 11.28 1.75
C ALA A 172 7.81 10.09 0.98
N VAL A 173 8.44 9.13 1.68
CA VAL A 173 8.94 7.89 1.06
C VAL A 173 7.79 7.04 0.59
N PHE A 174 6.67 7.02 1.32
CA PHE A 174 5.45 6.36 0.88
C PHE A 174 4.89 7.00 -0.39
N LEU A 175 4.78 8.33 -0.45
CA LEU A 175 4.33 9.03 -1.66
C LEU A 175 5.21 8.70 -2.87
N ALA A 176 6.54 8.77 -2.72
CA ALA A 176 7.48 8.41 -3.78
C ALA A 176 7.38 6.94 -4.21
N SER A 177 7.26 6.02 -3.23
CA SER A 177 7.12 4.59 -3.49
C SER A 177 5.81 4.29 -4.22
N ARG A 178 4.72 4.97 -3.87
CA ARG A 178 3.41 4.89 -4.53
C ARG A 178 3.52 5.36 -5.97
N VAL A 179 4.07 6.56 -6.22
CA VAL A 179 4.26 7.07 -7.59
C VAL A 179 5.12 6.13 -8.43
N ARG A 180 6.22 5.60 -7.87
CA ARG A 180 7.06 4.59 -8.55
C ARG A 180 6.25 3.35 -8.92
N GLN A 181 5.42 2.83 -8.01
CA GLN A 181 4.61 1.66 -8.26
C GLN A 181 3.61 1.92 -9.39
N GLU A 182 2.95 3.07 -9.37
CA GLU A 182 1.92 3.46 -10.33
C GLU A 182 2.48 3.76 -11.73
N GLN A 183 3.69 4.32 -11.80
CA GLN A 183 4.29 4.79 -13.06
C GLN A 183 5.39 3.89 -13.60
N GLY A 184 5.89 2.95 -12.80
CA GLY A 184 7.03 2.12 -13.14
C GLY A 184 8.31 2.93 -13.36
N LEU A 185 9.28 2.34 -14.07
CA LEU A 185 10.59 2.96 -14.28
C LEU A 185 10.55 4.08 -15.33
N GLN A 186 9.71 3.92 -16.36
CA GLN A 186 9.69 4.77 -17.56
C GLN A 186 8.48 5.71 -17.62
N GLY A 187 7.50 5.56 -16.71
CA GLY A 187 6.24 6.27 -16.80
C GLY A 187 5.18 5.53 -17.61
N THR A 188 3.97 6.08 -17.57
CA THR A 188 2.81 5.61 -18.34
C THR A 188 2.25 6.77 -19.18
N PRO A 189 1.34 6.50 -20.15
CA PRO A 189 0.66 7.56 -20.89
C PRO A 189 -0.01 8.60 -19.99
N LEU A 190 -0.46 8.23 -18.79
CA LEU A 190 -1.12 9.15 -17.85
C LEU A 190 -0.21 10.27 -17.33
N ILE A 191 1.10 10.19 -17.56
CA ILE A 191 2.06 11.23 -17.19
C ILE A 191 2.90 11.73 -18.38
N SER A 192 2.54 11.36 -19.62
CA SER A 192 3.32 11.76 -20.80
C SER A 192 3.11 13.21 -21.20
N GLY A 193 2.01 13.83 -20.77
CA GLY A 193 1.53 15.12 -21.27
C GLY A 193 0.88 15.03 -22.66
N THR A 194 0.81 13.85 -23.26
CA THR A 194 0.26 13.59 -24.61
C THR A 194 -0.82 12.51 -24.64
N CYS A 195 -1.39 12.17 -23.47
CA CYS A 195 -2.38 11.11 -23.34
C CYS A 195 -3.66 11.39 -24.16
N GLY A 196 -4.04 12.66 -24.31
CA GLY A 196 -5.17 13.07 -25.15
C GLY A 196 -4.96 12.72 -26.62
N SER A 197 -3.76 12.96 -27.15
CA SER A 197 -3.40 12.53 -28.52
C SER A 197 -3.40 11.01 -28.69
N LEU A 198 -2.97 10.25 -27.67
CA LEU A 198 -3.07 8.78 -27.70
C LEU A 198 -4.54 8.32 -27.74
N LEU A 199 -5.41 8.94 -26.94
CA LEU A 199 -6.85 8.66 -26.95
C LEU A 199 -7.47 9.02 -28.30
N SER A 200 -7.15 10.19 -28.84
CA SER A 200 -7.59 10.63 -30.18
C SER A 200 -7.20 9.62 -31.25
N LYS A 201 -5.94 9.16 -31.25
CA LYS A 201 -5.47 8.11 -32.16
C LYS A 201 -6.28 6.82 -32.01
N TYR A 202 -6.45 6.32 -30.79
CA TYR A 202 -7.24 5.11 -30.55
C TYR A 202 -8.67 5.25 -31.05
N TYR A 203 -9.28 6.42 -30.87
CA TYR A 203 -10.64 6.71 -31.33
C TYR A 203 -10.73 6.75 -32.86
N GLN A 204 -9.88 7.54 -33.52
CA GLN A 204 -9.86 7.67 -34.99
C GLN A 204 -9.62 6.33 -35.70
N GLU A 205 -8.71 5.53 -35.16
CA GLU A 205 -8.35 4.22 -35.71
C GLU A 205 -9.31 3.10 -35.25
N ASN A 206 -10.30 3.41 -34.41
CA ASN A 206 -11.19 2.45 -33.75
C ASN A 206 -10.40 1.27 -33.13
N THR A 207 -9.28 1.57 -32.46
CA THR A 207 -8.34 0.59 -31.94
C THR A 207 -8.99 -0.28 -30.86
N GLN A 208 -9.07 -1.59 -31.12
CA GLN A 208 -9.61 -2.55 -30.16
C GLN A 208 -8.53 -3.22 -29.30
N THR A 209 -7.30 -3.35 -29.83
CA THR A 209 -6.16 -3.95 -29.13
C THR A 209 -4.85 -3.24 -29.49
N GLU A 210 -3.86 -3.28 -28.59
CA GLU A 210 -2.49 -2.84 -28.81
C GLU A 210 -1.53 -3.89 -28.23
N GLY A 211 -0.89 -4.65 -29.12
CA GLY A 211 -0.13 -5.84 -28.73
C GLY A 211 -1.02 -6.82 -27.96
N ARG A 212 -0.61 -7.18 -26.74
CA ARG A 212 -1.39 -8.09 -25.87
C ARG A 212 -2.51 -7.40 -25.08
N PHE A 213 -2.69 -6.09 -25.21
CA PHE A 213 -3.58 -5.32 -24.35
C PHE A 213 -4.88 -4.95 -25.06
N THR A 214 -5.99 -5.11 -24.34
CA THR A 214 -7.31 -4.66 -24.76
C THR A 214 -7.41 -3.12 -24.66
N VAL A 215 -7.81 -2.46 -25.75
CA VAL A 215 -7.96 -0.99 -25.83
C VAL A 215 -9.42 -0.56 -25.76
N LEU A 216 -10.27 -1.12 -26.63
CA LEU A 216 -11.72 -0.86 -26.74
C LEU A 216 -12.07 0.62 -26.91
N ALA A 217 -11.51 1.26 -27.94
CA ALA A 217 -11.98 2.57 -28.35
C ALA A 217 -13.43 2.49 -28.88
N PRO A 218 -14.31 3.45 -28.52
CA PRO A 218 -15.67 3.51 -29.04
C PRO A 218 -15.68 4.03 -30.48
N LYS A 219 -16.76 3.74 -31.22
CA LYS A 219 -16.94 4.21 -32.61
C LYS A 219 -17.51 5.62 -32.73
N GLU A 220 -18.18 6.10 -31.68
CA GLU A 220 -18.88 7.38 -31.64
C GLU A 220 -18.86 7.96 -30.22
N GLY A 221 -19.35 9.19 -30.06
CA GLY A 221 -19.51 9.85 -28.76
C GLY A 221 -18.35 10.74 -28.32
N PHE A 222 -17.32 10.91 -29.17
CA PHE A 222 -16.20 11.82 -28.92
C PHE A 222 -15.84 12.62 -30.18
N THR A 223 -15.25 13.80 -29.96
CA THR A 223 -14.52 14.52 -31.01
C THR A 223 -13.02 14.42 -30.74
N VAL A 224 -12.22 14.49 -31.81
CA VAL A 224 -10.76 14.54 -31.74
C VAL A 224 -10.30 15.72 -30.87
N GLU A 225 -10.91 16.89 -31.09
CA GLU A 225 -10.62 18.11 -30.35
C GLU A 225 -10.86 17.93 -28.84
N ASP A 226 -11.98 17.30 -28.45
CA ASP A 226 -12.29 17.11 -27.03
C ASP A 226 -11.34 16.12 -26.34
N LEU A 227 -10.85 15.11 -27.06
CA LEU A 227 -9.83 14.20 -26.54
C LEU A 227 -8.47 14.88 -26.42
N GLU A 228 -8.09 15.70 -27.41
CA GLU A 228 -6.80 16.41 -27.41
C GLU A 228 -6.72 17.53 -26.36
N LYS A 229 -7.86 18.09 -25.91
CA LYS A 229 -7.93 18.98 -24.72
C LYS A 229 -7.41 18.32 -23.44
N LEU A 230 -7.26 16.99 -23.40
CA LEU A 230 -6.68 16.26 -22.27
C LEU A 230 -5.14 16.24 -22.29
N ASN A 231 -4.49 16.75 -23.34
CA ASN A 231 -3.05 16.93 -23.35
C ASN A 231 -2.60 17.97 -22.33
N GLY A 232 -1.35 17.85 -21.86
CA GLY A 232 -0.79 18.70 -20.81
C GLY A 232 -1.29 18.36 -19.39
N LEU A 233 -2.20 17.40 -19.23
CA LEU A 233 -2.63 16.89 -17.93
C LEU A 233 -1.77 15.70 -17.48
N TYR A 234 -1.64 15.52 -16.16
CA TYR A 234 -0.83 14.46 -15.56
C TYR A 234 -1.56 13.80 -14.39
N ASN A 235 -1.43 12.48 -14.24
CA ASN A 235 -1.98 11.72 -13.12
C ASN A 235 -0.95 10.70 -12.59
N PHE A 236 -0.13 11.12 -11.63
CA PHE A 236 0.98 10.30 -11.10
C PHE A 236 0.56 9.13 -10.21
N PHE A 237 -0.65 9.19 -9.65
CA PHE A 237 -1.16 8.20 -8.71
C PHE A 237 -2.25 7.30 -9.32
N ASN A 238 -2.45 7.36 -10.64
CA ASN A 238 -3.48 6.61 -11.38
C ASN A 238 -4.89 6.75 -10.77
N ILE A 239 -5.20 7.91 -10.18
CA ILE A 239 -6.48 8.13 -9.49
C ILE A 239 -7.61 8.09 -10.53
N ASP A 240 -8.63 7.28 -10.26
CA ASP A 240 -9.76 6.98 -11.16
C ASP A 240 -9.37 6.42 -12.55
N ALA A 241 -8.12 6.01 -12.74
CA ALA A 241 -7.68 5.32 -13.95
C ALA A 241 -8.07 3.83 -13.88
N ALA A 242 -9.36 3.55 -13.95
CA ALA A 242 -9.92 2.21 -13.81
C ALA A 242 -10.98 1.93 -14.88
N GLY A 243 -11.33 0.66 -15.06
CA GLY A 243 -12.34 0.20 -16.02
C GLY A 243 -11.79 -0.82 -17.00
N TYR A 244 -12.66 -1.26 -17.91
CA TYR A 244 -12.31 -2.24 -18.93
C TYR A 244 -11.80 -1.57 -20.20
N GLY A 245 -10.64 -2.01 -20.69
CA GLY A 245 -9.98 -1.45 -21.87
C GLY A 245 -9.12 -0.20 -21.58
N ARG A 246 -7.95 -0.12 -22.21
CA ARG A 246 -7.00 1.00 -22.04
C ARG A 246 -7.61 2.36 -22.37
N PHE A 247 -8.49 2.44 -23.36
CA PHE A 247 -9.15 3.71 -23.72
C PHE A 247 -9.89 4.29 -22.51
N ASN A 248 -10.72 3.48 -21.85
CA ASN A 248 -11.51 3.90 -20.70
C ASN A 248 -10.63 4.21 -19.48
N ILE A 249 -9.62 3.38 -19.21
CA ILE A 249 -8.65 3.61 -18.12
C ILE A 249 -7.96 4.97 -18.27
N TYR A 250 -7.42 5.26 -19.47
CA TYR A 250 -6.71 6.50 -19.72
C TYR A 250 -7.65 7.71 -19.76
N LEU A 251 -8.82 7.58 -20.39
CA LEU A 251 -9.82 8.63 -20.44
C LEU A 251 -10.27 9.05 -19.05
N ARG A 252 -10.58 8.09 -18.16
CA ARG A 252 -11.01 8.39 -16.79
C ARG A 252 -9.88 9.01 -15.97
N GLY A 253 -8.67 8.47 -16.07
CA GLY A 253 -7.50 9.05 -15.41
C GLY A 253 -7.20 10.50 -15.83
N MET A 254 -7.41 10.83 -17.10
CA MET A 254 -7.25 12.20 -17.62
C MET A 254 -8.43 13.12 -17.27
N ARG A 255 -9.66 12.61 -17.27
CA ARG A 255 -10.82 13.35 -16.75
C ARG A 255 -10.67 13.67 -15.26
N GLU A 256 -10.06 12.78 -14.49
CA GLU A 256 -9.73 13.06 -13.09
C GLU A 256 -8.69 14.17 -12.97
N ALA A 257 -7.63 14.15 -13.79
CA ALA A 257 -6.64 15.22 -13.84
C ALA A 257 -7.24 16.56 -14.31
N GLN A 258 -8.22 16.52 -15.21
CA GLN A 258 -8.96 17.69 -15.70
C GLN A 258 -9.90 18.27 -14.64
N ARG A 259 -10.57 17.42 -13.85
CA ARG A 259 -11.33 17.85 -12.67
C ARG A 259 -10.39 18.42 -11.60
N GLY A 260 -9.25 17.76 -11.43
CA GLY A 260 -8.20 18.15 -10.52
C GLY A 260 -8.63 18.17 -9.05
N THR A 261 -8.08 19.14 -8.31
CA THR A 261 -8.33 19.33 -6.87
C THR A 261 -8.88 20.75 -6.64
N PRO A 262 -10.19 20.93 -6.44
CA PRO A 262 -10.84 22.24 -6.31
C PRO A 262 -10.15 23.18 -5.32
N GLU A 263 -9.68 22.65 -4.20
CA GLU A 263 -9.05 23.42 -3.12
C GLU A 263 -7.74 24.08 -3.57
N MET A 264 -7.05 23.53 -4.58
CA MET A 264 -5.81 24.09 -5.14
C MET A 264 -6.06 25.34 -5.99
N ALA A 265 -7.29 25.57 -6.45
CA ALA A 265 -7.59 26.72 -7.32
C ALA A 265 -7.35 28.07 -6.63
N VAL A 266 -7.48 28.11 -5.30
CA VAL A 266 -7.22 29.30 -4.49
C VAL A 266 -5.77 29.74 -4.59
N ASP A 267 -4.83 28.80 -4.48
CA ASP A 267 -3.41 29.11 -4.46
C ASP A 267 -2.81 29.19 -5.88
N TRP A 268 -3.33 28.39 -6.82
CA TRP A 268 -2.67 28.14 -8.12
C TRP A 268 -3.53 28.50 -9.34
N GLY A 269 -4.63 29.21 -9.12
CA GLY A 269 -5.52 29.77 -10.15
C GLY A 269 -6.35 28.76 -10.93
N ALA A 270 -6.11 27.46 -10.74
CA ALA A 270 -6.82 26.40 -11.45
C ALA A 270 -6.74 25.07 -10.68
N PRO A 271 -7.83 24.28 -10.62
CA PRO A 271 -7.80 22.98 -9.95
C PRO A 271 -7.06 21.89 -10.74
N GLN A 272 -6.94 22.06 -12.07
CA GLN A 272 -6.41 21.09 -13.02
C GLN A 272 -4.98 20.68 -12.67
N TRP A 273 -4.67 19.43 -12.97
CA TRP A 273 -3.31 18.88 -12.86
C TRP A 273 -2.52 19.11 -14.17
N ASP A 274 -2.43 20.37 -14.59
CA ASP A 274 -1.83 20.85 -15.84
C ASP A 274 -0.30 21.09 -15.78
N LYS A 275 0.29 20.73 -14.64
CA LYS A 275 1.73 20.69 -14.39
C LYS A 275 2.04 19.44 -13.56
N ARG A 276 3.23 18.85 -13.73
CA ARG A 276 3.60 17.63 -13.01
C ARG A 276 3.64 17.84 -11.50
N TRP A 277 4.11 19.01 -11.04
CA TRP A 277 4.11 19.35 -9.62
C TRP A 277 2.68 19.53 -9.04
N LYS A 278 1.73 20.07 -9.83
CA LYS A 278 0.31 20.14 -9.41
C LYS A 278 -0.30 18.75 -9.30
N ALA A 279 -0.03 17.88 -10.28
CA ALA A 279 -0.50 16.49 -10.27
C ALA A 279 0.02 15.68 -9.08
N LEU A 280 1.30 15.86 -8.73
CA LEU A 280 1.91 15.23 -7.56
C LEU A 280 1.25 15.70 -6.26
N TYR A 281 1.04 17.01 -6.10
CA TYR A 281 0.39 17.53 -4.89
C TYR A 281 -1.09 17.16 -4.83
N GLY A 282 -1.85 17.40 -5.89
CA GLY A 282 -3.29 17.13 -5.93
C GLY A 282 -3.61 15.65 -5.78
N GLY A 283 -2.81 14.78 -6.38
CA GLY A 283 -2.91 13.34 -6.16
C GLY A 283 -2.57 12.94 -4.72
N ALA A 284 -1.52 13.52 -4.14
CA ALA A 284 -1.17 13.28 -2.73
C ALA A 284 -2.27 13.77 -1.77
N VAL A 285 -2.92 14.91 -2.03
CA VAL A 285 -4.08 15.40 -1.27
C VAL A 285 -5.20 14.38 -1.29
N LYS A 286 -5.54 13.83 -2.46
CA LYS A 286 -6.60 12.82 -2.58
C LYS A 286 -6.24 11.52 -1.86
N ILE A 287 -5.01 11.02 -2.01
CA ILE A 287 -4.54 9.83 -1.27
C ILE A 287 -4.59 10.07 0.24
N ALA A 288 -4.12 11.24 0.69
CA ALA A 288 -4.17 11.64 2.08
C ALA A 288 -5.62 11.66 2.58
N ALA A 289 -6.54 12.32 1.89
CA ALA A 289 -7.93 12.44 2.32
C ALA A 289 -8.69 11.09 2.32
N ILE A 290 -8.55 10.29 1.26
CA ILE A 290 -9.38 9.09 1.05
C ILE A 290 -8.95 7.94 1.98
N TYR A 291 -7.64 7.82 2.22
CA TYR A 291 -7.05 6.69 2.92
C TYR A 291 -6.52 7.11 4.29
N ILE A 292 -5.52 7.99 4.32
CA ILE A 292 -4.80 8.36 5.55
C ILE A 292 -5.67 9.20 6.51
N GLY A 293 -6.54 10.06 5.99
CA GLY A 293 -7.51 10.84 6.77
C GLY A 293 -8.71 10.01 7.22
N ASN A 294 -8.86 8.80 6.69
CA ASN A 294 -9.97 7.91 6.99
C ASN A 294 -9.48 6.55 7.54
N TYR A 295 -8.48 6.62 8.42
CA TYR A 295 -8.00 5.49 9.23
C TYR A 295 -7.45 4.30 8.42
N GLN A 296 -6.98 4.55 7.20
CA GLN A 296 -6.19 3.60 6.40
C GLN A 296 -4.72 4.04 6.37
N ASN A 297 -4.16 4.23 7.56
CA ASN A 297 -2.89 4.95 7.78
C ASN A 297 -1.68 4.04 7.67
N THR A 298 -1.86 2.78 7.29
CA THR A 298 -0.80 1.84 6.98
C THR A 298 -1.11 1.17 5.65
N ILE A 299 -0.10 0.64 4.98
CA ILE A 299 -0.31 -0.11 3.73
C ILE A 299 -1.21 -1.34 3.99
N TYR A 300 -1.06 -1.97 5.16
CA TYR A 300 -1.95 -3.03 5.62
C TYR A 300 -3.41 -2.58 5.66
N LEU A 301 -3.70 -1.43 6.28
CA LEU A 301 -5.06 -0.90 6.35
C LEU A 301 -5.58 -0.42 5.00
N GLN A 302 -4.72 -0.04 4.06
CA GLN A 302 -5.13 0.25 2.68
C GLN A 302 -5.56 -1.00 1.93
N LYS A 303 -4.95 -2.16 2.18
CA LYS A 303 -5.44 -3.45 1.64
C LYS A 303 -6.68 -3.94 2.36
N TRP A 304 -6.68 -3.98 3.68
CA TRP A 304 -7.71 -4.74 4.42
C TRP A 304 -8.86 -3.85 4.91
N ASN A 305 -8.61 -2.55 5.12
CA ASN A 305 -9.53 -1.57 5.69
C ASN A 305 -10.30 -2.13 6.89
N VAL A 306 -9.57 -2.57 7.91
CA VAL A 306 -10.15 -3.20 9.12
C VAL A 306 -10.28 -2.23 10.30
N ASP A 307 -9.69 -1.04 10.25
CA ASP A 307 -9.79 -0.07 11.35
C ASP A 307 -11.25 0.34 11.56
N PRO A 308 -11.86 0.05 12.73
CA PRO A 308 -13.29 0.19 12.93
C PRO A 308 -13.76 1.65 12.98
N ARG A 309 -12.86 2.63 12.83
CA ARG A 309 -13.17 4.07 12.69
C ARG A 309 -13.37 4.52 11.24
N SER A 310 -13.02 3.71 10.25
CA SER A 310 -13.16 4.06 8.81
C SER A 310 -14.64 4.29 8.42
N ARG A 311 -14.97 5.47 7.86
CA ARG A 311 -16.34 5.88 7.52
C ARG A 311 -16.46 6.54 6.14
N THR A 312 -17.65 6.45 5.55
CA THR A 312 -18.03 7.27 4.38
C THR A 312 -18.30 8.70 4.83
N ALA A 313 -18.35 9.64 3.88
CA ALA A 313 -18.75 11.02 4.15
C ALA A 313 -20.16 11.14 4.79
N LYS A 314 -21.02 10.13 4.60
CA LYS A 314 -22.36 10.04 5.22
C LYS A 314 -22.35 9.33 6.58
N GLY A 315 -21.19 8.99 7.13
CA GLY A 315 -21.04 8.33 8.44
C GLY A 315 -21.25 6.81 8.45
N TYR A 316 -21.45 6.16 7.29
CA TYR A 316 -21.54 4.69 7.22
C TYR A 316 -20.17 4.02 7.32
N SER A 317 -20.13 2.82 7.89
CA SER A 317 -18.91 1.99 7.94
C SER A 317 -18.31 1.79 6.55
N ARG A 318 -17.00 2.01 6.40
CA ARG A 318 -16.25 1.64 5.19
C ARG A 318 -15.47 0.33 5.34
N ASN A 319 -15.32 -0.19 6.56
CA ASN A 319 -14.51 -1.39 6.82
C ASN A 319 -14.77 -2.53 5.85
N PHE A 320 -13.74 -3.11 5.21
CA PHE A 320 -13.79 -4.12 4.11
C PHE A 320 -14.21 -3.61 2.71
N TRP A 321 -14.56 -2.32 2.57
CA TRP A 321 -14.86 -1.65 1.29
C TRP A 321 -13.92 -0.45 1.10
N GLY A 322 -13.75 0.01 -0.15
CA GLY A 322 -12.82 1.10 -0.45
C GLY A 322 -11.38 0.78 -0.06
N GLN A 323 -11.01 -0.49 -0.19
CA GLN A 323 -9.63 -0.97 -0.17
C GLN A 323 -8.91 -0.39 -1.39
N TYR A 324 -7.64 -0.01 -1.23
CA TYR A 324 -6.81 0.49 -2.32
C TYR A 324 -6.56 -0.61 -3.39
N MET A 325 -6.51 -1.86 -2.96
CA MET A 325 -6.07 -2.99 -3.79
C MET A 325 -6.79 -4.28 -3.42
N GLN A 326 -6.99 -5.17 -4.40
CA GLN A 326 -7.56 -6.51 -4.19
C GLN A 326 -6.47 -7.57 -3.97
N ASN A 327 -5.25 -7.35 -4.46
CA ASN A 327 -4.16 -8.31 -4.35
C ASN A 327 -3.69 -8.46 -2.89
N ILE A 328 -3.85 -9.65 -2.31
CA ILE A 328 -3.51 -9.94 -0.90
C ILE A 328 -2.01 -9.78 -0.59
N GLY A 329 -1.13 -9.95 -1.58
CA GLY A 329 0.31 -9.82 -1.41
C GLY A 329 0.86 -8.41 -1.65
N ALA A 330 0.00 -7.46 -2.04
CA ALA A 330 0.43 -6.12 -2.41
C ALA A 330 0.92 -5.31 -1.20
N ALA A 331 0.21 -5.40 -0.05
CA ALA A 331 0.64 -4.69 1.16
C ALA A 331 2.03 -5.10 1.64
N LEU A 332 2.31 -6.41 1.63
CA LEU A 332 3.62 -6.96 1.95
C LEU A 332 4.70 -6.50 0.96
N SER A 333 4.40 -6.54 -0.35
CA SER A 333 5.35 -6.15 -1.40
C SER A 333 5.72 -4.67 -1.31
N GLU A 334 4.72 -3.81 -1.13
CA GLU A 334 4.92 -2.37 -0.99
C GLU A 334 5.65 -2.02 0.31
N GLY A 335 5.31 -2.68 1.43
CA GLY A 335 6.04 -2.55 2.69
C GLY A 335 7.52 -2.90 2.55
N ARG A 336 7.84 -4.01 1.87
CA ARG A 336 9.24 -4.41 1.59
C ARG A 336 9.98 -3.40 0.71
N ASN A 337 9.32 -2.83 -0.30
CA ASN A 337 9.91 -1.80 -1.16
C ASN A 337 10.22 -0.53 -0.36
N MET A 338 9.30 -0.13 0.53
CA MET A 338 9.48 0.99 1.43
C MET A 338 10.64 0.74 2.40
N GLN A 339 10.67 -0.43 3.06
CA GLN A 339 11.78 -0.84 3.93
C GLN A 339 13.13 -0.80 3.22
N SER A 340 13.21 -1.35 2.01
CA SER A 340 14.44 -1.38 1.22
C SER A 340 14.97 0.02 0.92
N SER A 341 14.08 1.01 0.77
CA SER A 341 14.46 2.41 0.51
C SER A 341 15.15 3.03 1.73
N PHE A 342 14.68 2.73 2.94
CA PHE A 342 15.34 3.14 4.19
C PHE A 342 16.64 2.35 4.46
N ALA A 343 16.61 1.02 4.28
CA ALA A 343 17.74 0.15 4.55
C ALA A 343 18.97 0.50 3.70
N LYS A 344 18.78 0.77 2.40
CA LYS A 344 19.87 1.14 1.47
C LYS A 344 20.59 2.43 1.82
N LEU A 345 20.03 3.22 2.73
CA LEU A 345 20.60 4.49 3.20
C LEU A 345 20.99 4.44 4.68
N ASN A 346 20.97 3.26 5.31
CA ASN A 346 21.20 3.09 6.74
C ASN A 346 20.24 3.93 7.60
N MET A 347 18.98 4.04 7.18
CA MET A 347 17.95 4.85 7.85
C MET A 347 16.95 4.02 8.65
N LEU A 348 17.29 2.77 9.00
CA LEU A 348 16.43 1.93 9.82
C LEU A 348 16.42 2.37 11.30
N GLU A 349 17.38 3.17 11.75
CA GLU A 349 17.42 3.73 13.11
C GLU A 349 16.45 4.90 13.35
N LEU A 350 15.72 5.33 12.32
CA LEU A 350 14.72 6.39 12.46
C LEU A 350 13.58 5.95 13.42
N PRO A 351 12.95 6.90 14.13
CA PRO A 351 11.89 6.61 15.08
C PRO A 351 10.56 6.28 14.38
N PHE A 352 10.49 5.12 13.73
CA PHE A 352 9.29 4.65 13.06
C PHE A 352 8.21 4.27 14.07
N VAL A 353 6.97 4.63 13.75
CA VAL A 353 5.78 4.21 14.49
C VAL A 353 5.03 3.17 13.66
N PHE A 354 4.76 2.02 14.23
CA PHE A 354 4.00 0.96 13.59
C PHE A 354 2.65 0.76 14.29
N LEU A 355 1.56 0.75 13.51
CA LEU A 355 0.22 0.43 14.00
C LEU A 355 -0.03 -1.05 13.73
N ILE A 356 0.05 -1.85 14.78
CA ILE A 356 -0.03 -3.31 14.68
C ILE A 356 -1.47 -3.74 14.98
N PRO A 357 -2.21 -4.25 13.99
CA PRO A 357 -3.58 -4.70 14.20
C PRO A 357 -3.60 -5.94 15.10
N ILE A 358 -4.54 -5.98 16.04
CA ILE A 358 -4.86 -7.17 16.82
C ILE A 358 -6.34 -7.49 16.62
N TYR A 359 -6.64 -8.78 16.50
CA TYR A 359 -8.00 -9.27 16.31
C TYR A 359 -8.41 -10.08 17.52
N LYS A 360 -9.68 -9.93 17.92
CA LYS A 360 -10.28 -10.79 18.92
C LYS A 360 -10.43 -12.21 18.36
N ASP A 361 -10.24 -13.21 19.22
CA ASP A 361 -10.45 -14.64 18.93
C ASP A 361 -9.53 -15.19 17.81
N MET A 362 -8.29 -14.68 17.72
CA MET A 362 -7.29 -15.27 16.83
C MET A 362 -6.85 -16.67 17.27
N PRO A 363 -6.48 -17.55 16.32
CA PRO A 363 -5.83 -18.82 16.64
C PRO A 363 -4.57 -18.62 17.49
N ALA A 364 -4.25 -19.59 18.35
CA ALA A 364 -3.10 -19.53 19.25
C ALA A 364 -1.76 -19.37 18.49
N SER A 365 -1.59 -20.10 17.39
CA SER A 365 -0.45 -19.99 16.48
C SER A 365 -0.74 -19.06 15.30
N ALA A 366 0.32 -18.56 14.68
CA ALA A 366 0.20 -17.82 13.43
C ALA A 366 -0.34 -18.71 12.30
N ALA A 367 -1.10 -18.12 11.36
CA ALA A 367 -1.59 -18.82 10.19
C ALA A 367 -0.43 -19.33 9.31
N ALA A 368 -0.48 -20.60 8.90
CA ALA A 368 0.56 -21.22 8.09
C ALA A 368 0.59 -20.64 6.66
N ASP A 369 1.77 -20.51 6.06
CA ASP A 369 1.93 -20.18 4.64
C ASP A 369 1.45 -21.36 3.78
N PRO A 370 0.42 -21.21 2.93
CA PRO A 370 0.00 -22.26 2.01
C PRO A 370 1.10 -22.75 1.07
N ALA A 371 2.10 -21.90 0.78
CA ALA A 371 3.24 -22.29 -0.04
C ALA A 371 4.37 -22.96 0.76
N ASP A 372 4.29 -23.01 2.09
CA ASP A 372 5.33 -23.58 2.95
C ASP A 372 6.73 -23.01 2.62
N GLY A 373 6.80 -21.69 2.42
CA GLY A 373 8.04 -21.00 2.05
C GLY A 373 8.54 -21.22 0.62
N LYS A 374 7.85 -22.03 -0.20
CA LYS A 374 8.24 -22.32 -1.61
C LYS A 374 7.99 -21.15 -2.54
N CYS A 375 7.08 -20.23 -2.19
CA CYS A 375 6.91 -18.99 -2.92
C CYS A 375 8.03 -18.01 -2.56
N SER A 376 9.10 -17.96 -3.36
CA SER A 376 10.25 -17.08 -3.12
C SER A 376 9.88 -15.60 -2.98
N TYR A 377 8.78 -15.19 -3.62
CA TYR A 377 8.28 -13.82 -3.58
C TYR A 377 7.61 -13.47 -2.26
N TYR A 378 6.86 -14.38 -1.62
CA TYR A 378 6.13 -14.10 -0.38
C TYR A 378 6.74 -14.73 0.87
N ARG A 379 7.67 -15.68 0.75
CA ARG A 379 8.31 -16.34 1.90
C ARG A 379 8.83 -15.32 2.92
N SER A 380 8.37 -15.43 4.16
CA SER A 380 9.01 -14.74 5.27
C SER A 380 10.44 -15.31 5.38
N HIS A 381 11.44 -14.44 5.47
CA HIS A 381 12.79 -14.93 5.70
C HIS A 381 12.88 -15.12 7.21
N SER A 382 12.90 -16.38 7.66
CA SER A 382 13.45 -16.65 8.98
C SER A 382 14.88 -16.12 8.97
N TYR A 383 15.19 -15.28 9.95
CA TYR A 383 16.52 -14.72 10.15
C TYR A 383 17.53 -15.88 10.18
N LYS A 384 18.27 -16.10 9.09
CA LYS A 384 19.47 -16.93 9.16
C LYS A 384 20.47 -16.11 9.97
N LYS A 385 20.82 -16.58 11.17
CA LYS A 385 22.01 -16.13 11.91
C LYS A 385 23.14 -15.97 10.90
N SER A 386 23.56 -14.74 10.60
CA SER A 386 24.94 -14.53 10.19
C SER A 386 25.77 -14.91 11.41
N ALA A 387 26.32 -16.13 11.39
CA ALA A 387 27.45 -16.45 12.24
C ALA A 387 28.52 -15.40 11.90
N ALA A 388 28.85 -14.56 12.87
CA ALA A 388 30.03 -13.72 12.80
C ALA A 388 31.22 -14.62 12.47
N LYS A 389 32.00 -14.23 11.46
CA LYS A 389 33.36 -14.72 11.28
C LYS A 389 34.25 -14.09 12.32
#